data_AF-A0A348B5A2-F1
#
_entry.id   AF-A0A348B5A2-F1
#
_cell.length_a   1.000
_cell.length_b   1.000
_cell.length_c   1.000
_cell.angle_alpha   90.00
_cell.angle_beta   90.00
_cell.angle_gamma   90.00
#
_symmetry.space_group_name_H-M   'P 1'
#
loop_
_entity.id
_entity.type
_entity.pdbx_description
1 polymer ?
#
loop_
_entity_poly.entity_id
_entity_poly.type
_entity_poly.pdbx_seq_one_letter_code
_entity_poly.pdbx_strand_id
1 'polypeptide(L)'
;MKLDRFREDSGVVVEIKSTSRHLESARAQVAYYLYRLREVGVRAGGEIWVPEEGLKEKVEGFSEEEVGKDLERIKHIVEMERPPPRKWIRYCGKCAYRGLCWGEER
;
A
#
# COMPACT_ATOMS: atom_id res chain seq x y z
N MET A 1 -10.00 -7.24 -3.50
CA MET A 1 -9.54 -5.84 -3.63
C MET A 1 -10.68 -4.93 -3.24
N LYS A 2 -10.44 -3.90 -2.44
CA LYS A 2 -11.43 -2.87 -2.10
C LYS A 2 -10.85 -1.52 -2.53
N LEU A 3 -11.51 -0.84 -3.45
CA LEU A 3 -11.15 0.52 -3.84
C LEU A 3 -11.94 1.50 -2.99
N ASP A 4 -11.33 2.63 -2.60
CA ASP A 4 -12.06 3.71 -1.93
C ASP A 4 -13.05 4.35 -2.89
N ARG A 5 -12.58 4.67 -4.11
CA ARG A 5 -13.41 5.23 -5.17
C ARG A 5 -12.87 4.89 -6.56
N PHE A 6 -13.78 4.71 -7.51
CA PHE A 6 -13.50 4.64 -8.94
C PHE A 6 -14.34 5.69 -9.67
N ARG A 7 -13.72 6.49 -10.54
CA ARG A 7 -14.38 7.49 -11.40
C ARG A 7 -14.59 6.86 -12.77
N GLU A 8 -15.80 6.38 -13.05
CA GLU A 8 -16.12 5.63 -14.28
C GLU A 8 -15.94 6.45 -15.56
N ASP A 9 -16.28 7.74 -15.51
CA ASP A 9 -16.17 8.71 -16.61
C ASP A 9 -14.73 8.89 -17.10
N SER A 10 -13.77 8.84 -16.17
CA SER A 10 -12.35 9.08 -16.42
C SER A 10 -11.48 7.83 -16.31
N GLY A 11 -12.05 6.70 -15.86
CA GLY A 11 -11.32 5.47 -15.58
C GLY A 11 -10.25 5.63 -14.50
N VAL A 12 -10.51 6.42 -13.46
CA VAL A 12 -9.50 6.75 -12.42
C VAL A 12 -9.85 6.10 -11.08
N VAL A 13 -8.89 5.35 -10.54
CA VAL A 13 -8.92 4.88 -9.15
C VAL A 13 -8.43 6.01 -8.24
N VAL A 14 -9.17 6.31 -7.18
CA VAL A 14 -8.82 7.34 -6.21
C VAL A 14 -8.70 6.71 -4.83
N GLU A 15 -7.50 6.75 -4.24
CA GLU A 15 -7.23 6.37 -2.86
C GLU A 15 -7.31 7.60 -1.96
N ILE A 16 -8.04 7.53 -0.85
CA ILE A 16 -8.24 8.66 0.05
C ILE A 16 -7.47 8.44 1.35
N LYS A 17 -6.62 9.40 1.75
CA LYS A 17 -5.91 9.38 3.03
C LYS A 17 -6.22 10.63 3.85
N SER A 18 -6.18 10.53 5.18
CA SER A 18 -6.28 11.69 6.06
C SER A 18 -4.99 12.51 6.12
N THR A 19 -3.82 11.88 5.90
CA THR A 19 -2.53 12.55 5.94
C THR A 19 -1.55 12.05 4.88
N SER A 20 -0.65 12.92 4.41
CA SER A 20 0.43 12.60 3.48
C SER A 20 1.62 11.88 4.10
N ARG A 21 1.67 11.70 5.43
CA ARG A 21 2.81 11.09 6.15
C ARG A 21 3.23 9.71 5.63
N HIS A 22 2.34 9.00 4.95
CA HIS A 22 2.55 7.66 4.41
C HIS A 22 2.29 7.59 2.89
N LEU A 23 2.53 8.68 2.15
CA LEU A 23 2.31 8.75 0.70
C LEU A 23 2.97 7.62 -0.09
N GLU A 24 4.18 7.21 0.29
CA GLU A 24 4.87 6.09 -0.37
C GLU A 24 4.04 4.80 -0.34
N SER A 25 3.44 4.46 0.81
CA SER A 25 2.56 3.29 0.91
C SER A 25 1.27 3.47 0.11
N ALA A 26 0.74 4.69 0.01
CA ALA A 26 -0.43 4.98 -0.82
C ALA A 26 -0.11 4.84 -2.31
N ARG A 27 1.10 5.23 -2.77
CA ARG A 27 1.56 5.00 -4.15
C ARG A 27 1.65 3.51 -4.46
N ALA A 28 2.27 2.73 -3.58
CA ALA A 28 2.36 1.28 -3.74
C ALA A 28 0.96 0.62 -3.78
N GLN A 29 0.03 1.09 -2.94
CA GLN A 29 -1.36 0.62 -2.92
C GLN A 29 -2.09 0.93 -4.24
N VAL A 30 -1.99 2.16 -4.74
CA VAL A 30 -2.59 2.54 -6.04
C VAL A 30 -1.94 1.76 -7.18
N ALA A 31 -0.61 1.61 -7.19
CA ALA A 31 0.11 0.79 -8.17
C ALA A 31 -0.39 -0.65 -8.19
N TYR A 32 -0.61 -1.26 -7.03
CA TYR A 32 -1.21 -2.59 -6.92
C TYR A 32 -2.63 -2.64 -7.52
N TYR A 33 -3.48 -1.64 -7.27
CA TYR A 33 -4.81 -1.60 -7.88
C TYR A 33 -4.76 -1.52 -9.40
N LEU A 34 -3.89 -0.65 -9.94
CA LEU A 34 -3.72 -0.51 -11.39
C LEU A 34 -3.17 -1.80 -12.01
N TYR A 35 -2.25 -2.48 -11.33
CA TYR A 35 -1.76 -3.81 -11.73
C TYR A 35 -2.90 -4.83 -11.81
N ARG A 36 -3.70 -4.97 -10.74
CA ARG A 36 -4.82 -5.93 -10.70
C ARG A 36 -5.90 -5.63 -11.74
N LEU A 37 -6.19 -4.36 -12.01
CA LEU A 37 -7.13 -3.95 -13.05
C LEU A 37 -6.62 -4.31 -14.45
N ARG A 38 -5.32 -4.15 -14.69
CA ARG A 38 -4.70 -4.51 -15.96
C ARG A 38 -4.74 -6.01 -16.22
N GLU A 39 -4.55 -6.85 -15.20
CA GLU A 39 -4.66 -8.31 -15.33
C GLU A 39 -6.03 -8.77 -15.82
N VAL A 40 -7.09 -8.00 -15.57
CA VAL A 40 -8.46 -8.29 -16.06
C VAL A 40 -8.85 -7.45 -17.29
N GLY A 41 -7.87 -6.82 -17.95
CA GLY A 41 -8.06 -6.06 -19.19
C GLY A 41 -8.56 -4.63 -19.01
N VAL A 42 -8.64 -4.11 -17.79
CA VAL A 42 -9.08 -2.74 -17.51
C VAL A 42 -7.87 -1.80 -17.45
N ARG A 43 -7.85 -0.78 -18.30
CA ARG A 43 -6.86 0.32 -18.22
C ARG A 43 -7.44 1.45 -17.39
N ALA A 44 -6.75 1.80 -16.31
CA ALA A 44 -7.15 2.87 -15.40
C ALA A 44 -5.95 3.78 -15.06
N GLY A 45 -6.26 5.01 -14.66
CA GLY A 45 -5.31 5.93 -14.00
C GLY A 45 -5.42 5.86 -12.48
N GLY A 46 -4.42 6.35 -11.77
CA GLY A 46 -4.39 6.40 -10.30
C GLY A 46 -4.28 7.82 -9.75
N GLU A 47 -4.97 8.10 -8.66
CA GLU A 47 -4.89 9.34 -7.89
C GLU A 47 -4.88 9.04 -6.40
N ILE A 48 -4.05 9.74 -5.64
CA ILE A 48 -4.08 9.80 -4.18
C ILE A 48 -4.65 11.16 -3.80
N TRP A 49 -5.67 11.18 -2.96
CA TRP A 49 -6.28 12.40 -2.44
C TRP A 49 -6.13 12.45 -0.92
N VAL A 50 -5.58 13.56 -0.43
CA VAL A 50 -5.47 13.87 1.00
C VAL A 50 -6.30 15.12 1.29
N PRO A 51 -7.60 14.97 1.63
CA PRO A 51 -8.54 16.09 1.72
C PRO A 51 -8.12 17.14 2.76
N GLU A 52 -7.65 16.70 3.93
CA GLU A 52 -7.27 17.57 5.05
C GLU A 52 -6.06 18.46 4.73
N GLU A 53 -5.24 18.03 3.76
CA GLU A 53 -4.04 18.74 3.32
C GLU A 53 -4.22 19.39 1.93
N GLY A 54 -5.41 19.26 1.32
CA GLY A 54 -5.69 19.76 -0.02
C GLY A 54 -4.84 19.13 -1.13
N LEU A 55 -4.18 18.00 -0.85
CA LEU A 55 -3.21 17.39 -1.76
C LEU A 55 -3.87 16.36 -2.68
N LYS A 56 -3.59 16.46 -3.98
CA LYS A 56 -3.94 15.46 -4.98
C LYS A 56 -2.69 15.08 -5.75
N GLU A 57 -2.34 13.81 -5.74
CA GLU A 57 -1.18 13.29 -6.43
C GLU A 57 -1.62 12.27 -7.47
N LYS A 58 -1.26 12.47 -8.74
CA LYS A 58 -1.47 11.46 -9.77
C LYS A 58 -0.40 10.38 -9.64
N VAL A 59 -0.82 9.13 -9.72
CA VAL A 59 0.09 7.98 -9.78
C VAL A 59 0.22 7.60 -11.25
N GLU A 60 1.22 8.18 -11.90
CA GLU A 60 1.55 7.92 -13.30
C GLU A 60 2.69 6.89 -13.37
N GLY A 61 2.59 5.91 -14.28
CA GLY A 61 3.69 5.01 -14.60
C GLY A 61 4.20 4.16 -13.44
N PHE A 62 3.37 3.26 -12.92
CA PHE A 62 3.85 2.24 -11.98
C PHE A 62 4.59 1.12 -12.71
N SER A 63 5.61 0.55 -12.08
CA SER A 63 6.31 -0.63 -12.61
C SER A 63 5.59 -1.91 -12.21
N GLU A 64 5.07 -2.65 -13.19
CA GLU A 64 4.50 -3.98 -12.95
C GLU A 64 5.54 -4.94 -12.37
N GLU A 65 6.82 -4.77 -12.72
CA GLU A 65 7.92 -5.56 -12.18
C GLU A 65 8.11 -5.28 -10.68
N GLU A 66 8.05 -4.03 -10.25
CA GLU A 66 8.17 -3.67 -8.82
C GLU A 66 6.98 -4.21 -8.02
N VAL A 67 5.76 -4.07 -8.54
CA VAL A 67 4.57 -4.66 -7.92
C VAL A 67 4.70 -6.17 -7.81
N GLY A 68 5.18 -6.84 -8.87
CA GLY A 68 5.44 -8.28 -8.87
C GLY A 68 6.47 -8.70 -7.82
N LYS A 69 7.58 -7.96 -7.70
CA LYS A 69 8.62 -8.19 -6.68
C LYS A 69 8.07 -8.04 -5.26
N ASP A 70 7.25 -7.02 -5.01
CA ASP A 70 6.62 -6.83 -3.70
C ASP A 70 5.62 -7.94 -3.37
N LEU A 71 4.81 -8.37 -4.35
CA LEU A 71 3.88 -9.50 -4.17
C LEU A 71 4.61 -10.80 -3.86
N GLU A 72 5.70 -11.11 -4.57
CA GLU A 72 6.49 -12.30 -4.31
C GLU A 72 7.15 -12.25 -2.93
N ARG A 73 7.66 -11.08 -2.52
CA ARG A 73 8.22 -10.89 -1.18
C ARG A 73 7.17 -11.06 -0.09
N ILE A 74 5.95 -10.55 -0.28
CA ILE A 74 4.84 -10.76 0.66
C ILE A 74 4.50 -12.24 0.76
N LYS A 75 4.36 -12.92 -0.38
CA LYS A 75 4.09 -14.36 -0.44
C LYS A 75 5.15 -15.15 0.31
N HIS A 76 6.43 -14.87 0.05
CA HIS A 76 7.54 -15.50 0.75
C HIS A 76 7.45 -15.32 2.27
N ILE A 77 7.17 -14.11 2.76
CA ILE A 77 7.02 -13.82 4.20
C ILE A 77 5.85 -14.61 4.81
N VAL A 78 4.73 -14.71 4.10
CA VAL A 78 3.53 -15.45 4.56
C VAL A 78 3.79 -16.96 4.64
N GLU A 79 4.60 -17.50 3.73
CA GLU A 79 4.95 -18.92 3.65
C GLU A 79 6.05 -19.33 4.64
N MET A 80 6.70 -18.39 5.33
CA MET A 80 7.72 -18.72 6.32
C MET A 80 7.09 -19.45 7.52
N GLU A 81 7.70 -20.56 7.94
CA GLU A 81 7.30 -21.29 9.16
C GLU A 81 7.35 -20.39 10.41
N ARG A 82 8.26 -19.41 10.41
CA ARG A 82 8.45 -18.44 11.48
C ARG A 82 8.56 -17.03 10.90
N PRO A 83 8.05 -15.99 11.59
CA PRO A 83 8.16 -14.62 11.10
C PRO A 83 9.64 -14.20 10.93
N PRO A 84 9.93 -13.24 10.03
CA PRO A 84 11.29 -12.75 9.83
C PRO A 84 11.86 -12.18 11.15
N PRO A 85 13.20 -12.20 11.32
CA PRO A 85 13.84 -11.69 12.52
C PRO A 85 13.41 -10.26 12.83
N ARG A 86 12.92 -10.05 14.06
CA ARG A 86 12.52 -8.72 14.53
C ARG A 86 13.71 -7.76 14.53
N LYS A 87 13.54 -6.60 13.90
CA LYS A 87 14.49 -5.48 13.95
C LYS A 87 13.77 -4.26 14.50
N TRP A 88 14.40 -3.56 15.43
CA TRP A 88 13.82 -2.32 15.94
C TRP A 88 13.90 -1.25 14.86
N ILE A 89 12.75 -0.66 14.51
CA ILE A 89 12.63 0.40 13.51
C ILE A 89 11.89 1.61 14.11
N ARG A 90 11.92 2.76 13.42
CA ARG A 90 11.29 4.00 13.90
C ARG A 90 9.79 3.87 14.24
N TYR A 91 9.10 2.89 13.66
CA TYR A 91 7.68 2.64 13.90
C TYR A 91 7.40 1.75 15.12
N CYS A 92 8.40 1.02 15.64
CA CYS A 92 8.21 0.06 16.74
C CYS A 92 7.69 0.74 18.01
N GLY A 93 8.12 1.96 18.32
CA GLY A 93 7.73 2.67 19.53
C GLY A 93 6.23 2.97 19.64
N LYS A 94 5.52 3.09 18.51
CA LYS A 94 4.06 3.34 18.45
C LYS A 94 3.28 2.15 17.88
N CYS A 95 3.94 1.03 17.63
CA CYS A 95 3.33 -0.12 17.00
C CYS A 95 2.34 -0.81 17.96
N ALA A 96 1.10 -0.99 17.53
CA ALA A 96 0.07 -1.70 18.31
C ALA A 96 0.47 -3.15 18.66
N TYR A 97 1.36 -3.75 17.87
CA TYR A 97 1.86 -5.12 18.07
C TYR A 97 3.17 -5.20 18.86
N ARG A 98 3.65 -4.09 19.45
CA ARG A 98 4.93 -4.04 20.17
C ARG A 98 5.03 -5.11 21.26
N GLY A 99 4.00 -5.27 22.09
CA GLY A 99 3.98 -6.26 23.17
C GLY A 99 4.10 -7.70 22.67
N LEU A 100 3.46 -8.03 21.54
CA LEU A 100 3.56 -9.34 20.91
C LEU A 100 4.95 -9.59 20.28
N CYS A 101 5.55 -8.56 19.69
CA CYS A 101 6.82 -8.69 18.97
C CYS A 101 8.03 -8.77 19.90
N TRP A 102 8.01 -8.03 21.02
CA TRP A 102 9.17 -7.88 21.90
C TRP A 102 9.02 -8.56 23.25
N GLY A 103 7.82 -9.02 23.63
CA GLY A 103 7.57 -9.57 24.95
C GLY A 103 7.75 -8.50 26.03
N GLU A 104 6.68 -7.81 26.39
CA GLU A 104 6.69 -7.14 27.69
C GLU A 104 6.29 -8.19 28.74
N GLU A 105 7.28 -8.84 29.36
CA GLU A 105 7.14 -9.13 30.78
C GLU A 105 7.01 -7.75 31.46
N ARG A 106 5.81 -7.46 31.95
CA ARG A 106 5.65 -6.40 32.95
C ARG A 106 6.17 -6.91 34.29
#